data_AF-A0A3M5WAB3-F1
#
_entry.id   AF-A0A3M5WAB3-F1
#
_cell.length_a   1.000
_cell.length_b   1.000
_cell.length_c   1.000
_cell.angle_alpha   90.00
_cell.angle_beta   90.00
_cell.angle_gamma   90.00
#
_symmetry.space_group_name_H-M   'P 1'
#
loop_
_entity.id
_entity.type
_entity.pdbx_description
1 polymer ?
#
loop_
_entity_poly.entity_id
_entity_poly.type
_entity_poly.pdbx_seq_one_letter_code
_entity_poly.pdbx_strand_id
1 'polypeptide(L)' 'MAIDEAVDSDLVVLDASDLFESSVTKIAFRRGTFLRGFLCDFIEKFAPHLTREVMAKAIQCHNKQEMEELFANVELPVH' A
#
# COMPACT_ATOMS: atom_id res chain seq x y z
N MET A 1 8.62 -10.11 0.18
CA MET A 1 9.33 -10.01 1.46
C MET A 1 10.82 -10.22 1.19
N ALA A 2 11.70 -9.82 2.12
CA ALA A 2 13.14 -10.00 1.96
C ALA A 2 13.61 -11.47 2.09
N ILE A 3 12.73 -12.33 2.61
CA ILE A 3 12.89 -13.79 2.70
C ILE A 3 11.77 -14.48 1.92
N ASP A 4 12.09 -15.59 1.27
CA ASP A 4 11.16 -16.55 0.68
C ASP A 4 11.38 -17.92 1.35
N GLU A 5 10.40 -18.34 2.15
CA GLU A 5 10.45 -19.60 2.92
C GLU A 5 10.71 -20.84 2.06
N ALA A 6 10.34 -20.80 0.77
CA ALA A 6 10.49 -21.95 -0.12
C ALA A 6 11.94 -22.14 -0.61
N VAL A 7 12.74 -21.07 -0.64
CA VAL A 7 14.12 -21.11 -1.18
C VAL A 7 15.18 -20.75 -0.14
N ASP A 8 14.85 -19.96 0.88
CA ASP A 8 15.80 -19.46 1.89
C ASP A 8 15.84 -20.34 3.15
N SER A 9 15.80 -21.66 2.97
CA SER A 9 15.73 -22.63 4.08
C SER A 9 17.01 -22.72 4.94
N ASP A 10 18.12 -22.15 4.48
CA ASP A 10 19.41 -22.09 5.16
C ASP A 10 19.63 -20.78 5.93
N LEU A 11 18.65 -19.86 5.93
CA LEU A 11 18.71 -18.59 6.65
C LEU A 11 17.94 -18.64 7.98
N VAL A 12 18.37 -17.80 8.93
CA VAL A 12 17.69 -17.56 10.20
C VAL A 12 17.15 -16.14 10.22
N VAL A 13 15.83 -16.01 10.42
CA VAL A 13 15.17 -14.70 10.56
C VAL A 13 15.31 -14.21 11.99
N LEU A 14 15.79 -12.98 12.14
CA LEU A 14 15.81 -12.25 13.40
C LEU A 14 14.92 -11.02 13.24
N ASP A 15 13.96 -10.88 14.14
CA ASP A 15 13.07 -9.74 14.15
C ASP A 15 13.80 -8.46 14.60
N ALA A 16 13.57 -7.39 13.86
CA ALA A 16 14.14 -6.07 14.09
C ALA A 16 13.06 -4.97 14.14
N SER A 17 11.78 -5.33 14.26
CA SER A 17 10.67 -4.37 14.33
C SER A 17 10.81 -3.35 15.46
N ASP A 18 11.44 -3.75 16.57
CA ASP A 18 11.65 -2.87 17.73
C ASP A 18 12.88 -1.96 17.58
N LEU A 19 13.72 -2.20 16.57
CA LEU A 19 14.93 -1.41 16.30
C LEU A 19 14.70 -0.28 15.31
N PHE A 20 13.69 -0.40 14.44
CA PHE A 20 13.42 0.54 13.35
C PHE A 20 11.93 0.82 13.20
N GLU A 21 11.58 2.04 12.80
CA GLU A 21 10.20 2.37 12.45
C GLU A 21 9.74 1.58 11.21
N SER A 22 8.49 1.16 11.20
CA SER A 22 7.88 0.45 10.08
C SER A 22 7.90 1.30 8.80
N SER A 23 8.21 0.68 7.68
CA SER A 23 8.09 1.32 6.36
C SER A 23 6.71 1.05 5.74
N VAL A 24 6.17 2.04 5.03
CA VAL A 24 4.89 1.90 4.30
C VAL A 24 5.16 1.75 2.81
N THR A 25 4.75 0.62 2.24
CA THR A 25 4.76 0.41 0.79
C THR A 25 3.60 1.18 0.15
N LYS A 26 3.89 1.98 -0.88
CA LYS A 26 2.92 2.86 -1.55
C LYS A 26 2.75 2.46 -3.00
N ILE A 27 1.51 2.53 -3.47
CA ILE A 27 1.18 2.47 -4.90
C ILE A 27 0.89 3.88 -5.41
N ALA A 28 1.41 4.21 -6.58
CA ALA A 28 1.25 5.54 -7.17
C ALA A 28 1.03 5.45 -8.67
N PHE A 29 0.28 6.41 -9.19
CA PHE A 29 0.08 6.62 -10.63
C PHE A 29 0.10 8.13 -10.91
N ARG A 30 0.29 8.49 -12.18
CA ARG A 30 0.35 9.89 -12.57
C ARG A 30 -1.04 10.54 -12.48
N ARG A 31 -1.11 11.76 -11.94
CA ARG A 31 -2.36 12.54 -11.93
C ARG A 31 -2.91 12.69 -13.35
N GLY A 32 -4.21 12.46 -13.52
CA GLY A 32 -4.88 12.47 -14.83
C GLY A 32 -4.77 11.15 -15.61
N THR A 33 -4.08 10.13 -15.10
CA THR A 33 -4.15 8.78 -15.67
C THR A 33 -5.56 8.24 -15.55
N PHE A 34 -6.10 7.77 -16.67
CA PHE A 34 -7.37 7.06 -16.69
C PHE A 34 -7.19 5.64 -16.13
N LEU A 35 -7.67 5.41 -14.89
CA LEU A 35 -7.65 4.09 -14.27
C LEU A 35 -8.76 3.21 -14.87
N ARG A 36 -8.37 2.29 -15.74
CA ARG A 36 -9.27 1.30 -16.33
C ARG A 36 -9.73 0.28 -15.28
N GLY A 37 -10.87 -0.37 -15.52
CA GLY A 37 -11.47 -1.33 -14.59
C GLY A 37 -10.48 -2.33 -13.98
N PHE A 38 -9.67 -2.98 -14.81
CA PHE A 38 -8.69 -3.98 -14.36
C PHE A 38 -7.55 -3.40 -13.51
N LEU A 39 -7.19 -2.11 -13.68
CA LEU A 39 -6.19 -1.46 -12.84
C LEU A 39 -6.77 -1.21 -11.45
N CYS A 40 -8.03 -0.79 -11.36
CA CYS A 40 -8.71 -0.70 -10.07
C CYS A 40 -8.79 -2.08 -9.40
N ASP A 41 -9.14 -3.13 -10.14
CA ASP A 41 -9.20 -4.49 -9.60
C ASP A 41 -7.82 -4.97 -9.10
N PHE A 42 -6.74 -4.59 -9.80
CA PHE A 42 -5.38 -4.88 -9.37
C PHE A 42 -5.03 -4.15 -8.08
N ILE A 43 -5.30 -2.84 -8.00
CA ILE A 43 -5.01 -2.02 -6.81
C ILE A 43 -5.75 -2.56 -5.59
N GLU A 44 -7.04 -2.89 -5.75
CA GLU A 44 -7.86 -3.42 -4.65
C GLU A 44 -7.42 -4.82 -4.23
N LYS A 45 -7.01 -5.68 -5.17
CA LYS A 45 -6.41 -6.99 -4.85
C LYS A 45 -5.08 -6.87 -4.12
N PHE A 46 -4.27 -5.87 -4.48
CA PHE A 46 -2.97 -5.63 -3.86
C PHE A 46 -3.11 -4.99 -2.47
N ALA A 47 -4.07 -4.09 -2.31
CA ALA A 47 -4.34 -3.35 -1.08
C ALA A 47 -5.85 -3.27 -0.85
N PRO A 48 -6.45 -4.20 -0.07
CA PRO A 48 -7.91 -4.32 0.09
C PRO A 48 -8.63 -3.08 0.64
N HIS A 49 -7.91 -2.19 1.33
CA HIS A 49 -8.44 -0.92 1.83
C HIS A 49 -8.57 0.15 0.72
N LEU A 50 -7.94 -0.04 -0.44
CA LEU A 50 -8.04 0.85 -1.59
C LEU A 50 -9.19 0.45 -2.51
N THR A 51 -10.42 0.50 -2.00
CA THR A 51 -11.63 0.21 -2.78
C THR A 51 -11.83 1.23 -3.90
N ARG A 52 -12.66 0.90 -4.89
CA ARG A 52 -13.04 1.85 -5.97
C ARG A 52 -13.52 3.21 -5.46
N GLU A 53 -14.25 3.23 -4.33
CA GLU A 53 -14.72 4.47 -3.72
C GLU A 53 -13.56 5.29 -3.12
N VAL A 54 -12.67 4.63 -2.38
CA VAL A 54 -11.48 5.28 -1.79
C VAL A 54 -10.55 5.79 -2.89
N MET A 55 -10.32 5.02 -3.95
CA MET A 55 -9.55 5.45 -5.12
C MET A 55 -10.17 6.69 -5.79
N ALA A 56 -11.49 6.73 -5.94
CA ALA A 56 -12.18 7.89 -6.52
C ALA A 56 -11.98 9.15 -5.67
N LYS A 57 -11.98 9.03 -4.33
CA LYS A 57 -11.66 10.13 -3.40
C LYS A 57 -10.19 10.54 -3.50
N ALA A 58 -9.26 9.58 -3.50
CA ALA A 58 -7.83 9.82 -3.58
C ALA A 58 -7.42 10.54 -4.88
N ILE A 59 -8.08 10.27 -6.00
CA ILE A 59 -7.83 10.96 -7.29
C ILE A 59 -8.19 12.45 -7.21
N GLN A 60 -9.16 12.82 -6.36
CA GLN A 60 -9.60 14.21 -6.18
C GLN A 60 -8.63 14.99 -5.28
N CYS A 61 -7.78 14.34 -4.49
CA CYS A 61 -6.81 15.01 -3.65
C CYS A 61 -5.76 15.77 -4.48
N HIS A 62 -5.59 17.05 -4.18
CA HIS A 62 -4.73 17.97 -4.93
C HIS A 62 -3.32 18.10 -4.35
N ASN A 63 -3.15 17.77 -3.08
CA ASN A 63 -1.87 17.85 -2.37
C ASN A 63 -1.66 16.65 -1.44
N LYS A 64 -0.47 16.61 -0.82
CA LYS A 64 -0.09 15.54 0.10
C LYS A 64 -0.90 15.55 1.40
N GLN A 65 -1.28 16.72 1.89
CA GLN A 65 -2.01 16.86 3.15
C GLN A 65 -3.41 16.26 3.06
N GLU A 66 -4.16 16.55 1.99
CA GLU A 66 -5.48 15.95 1.74
C GLU A 66 -5.39 14.43 1.61
N MET A 67 -4.30 13.92 1.04
CA MET A 67 -4.04 12.49 0.95
C MET A 67 -3.81 11.87 2.34
N GLU A 68 -3.01 12.52 3.19
CA GLU A 68 -2.76 12.06 4.56
C GLU A 68 -4.04 12.09 5.40
N GLU A 69 -4.85 13.14 5.28
CA GLU A 69 -6.14 13.25 5.96
C GLU A 69 -7.12 12.15 5.53
N LEU A 70 -7.17 11.82 4.23
CA LEU A 70 -8.02 10.73 3.72
C LEU A 70 -7.66 9.38 4.34
N PHE A 71 -6.38 9.14 4.64
CA PHE A 71 -5.87 7.88 5.15
C PHE A 71 -5.58 7.86 6.66
N ALA A 72 -5.79 8.97 7.38
CA ALA A 72 -5.39 9.12 8.78
C ALA A 72 -5.99 8.08 9.74
N ASN A 73 -7.17 7.54 9.41
CA ASN A 73 -7.89 6.56 10.23
C ASN A 73 -7.98 5.18 9.57
N VAL A 74 -7.13 4.90 8.57
CA VAL A 74 -7.09 3.61 7.90
C VAL A 74 -6.00 2.75 8.54
N GLU A 75 -6.39 1.63 9.13
CA GLU A 75 -5.42 0.62 9.58
C GLU A 75 -4.84 -0.10 8.37
N LEU A 76 -3.51 -0.12 8.28
CA LEU A 76 -2.79 -0.79 7.21
C LEU A 76 -2.44 -2.23 7.62
N PRO A 77 -2.53 -3.20 6.70
CA PRO A 77 -1.99 -4.53 6.93
C PRO A 77 -0.50 -4.48 7.24
N VAL A 78 -0.06 -5.27 8.22
CA VAL A 78 1.36 -5.49 8.56
C VAL A 78 1.77 -6.87 8.06
N HIS A 79 2.91 -6.95 7.40
CA HIS A 79 3.45 -8.17 6.77
C HIS A 79 4.89 -8.41 7.21
#